data_AF-A0A927A021-F1
#
_entry.id   AF-A0A927A021-F1
#
_cell.length_a   1.000
_cell.length_b   1.000
_cell.length_c   1.000
_cell.angle_alpha   90.00
_cell.angle_beta   90.00
_cell.angle_gamma   90.00
#
_symmetry.space_group_name_H-M   'P 1'
#
loop_
_entity.id
_entity.type
_entity.pdbx_description
1 polymer ?
#
loop_
_entity_poly.entity_id
_entity_poly.type
_entity_poly.pdbx_seq_one_letter_code
_entity_poly.pdbx_strand_id
1 'polypeptide(L)'
;MSKRLYNKDWGSQIVAQIWQQLQVIYVNFTADEWLKIEESGLIPREDIGVYLTASKGETKCFVSANYKLIRCLVQEKKEFECLTPQEFVDKYLE
;
A
#
# COMPACT_ATOMS: atom_id res chain seq x y z
N MET A 1 21.10 33.62 8.35
CA MET A 1 20.22 32.81 9.22
C MET A 1 19.07 32.28 8.37
N SER A 2 19.16 31.04 7.88
CA SER A 2 18.11 30.43 7.07
C SER A 2 16.94 30.03 7.96
N LYS A 3 15.80 30.68 7.75
CA LYS A 3 14.52 30.39 8.39
C LYS A 3 14.11 28.98 7.97
N ARG A 4 14.41 27.96 8.79
CA ARG A 4 13.97 26.58 8.53
C ARG A 4 12.45 26.60 8.47
N LEU A 5 11.91 26.20 7.33
CA LEU A 5 10.49 26.05 7.10
C LEU A 5 10.02 24.90 8.00
N TYR A 6 9.56 25.24 9.20
CA TYR A 6 9.15 24.32 10.27
C TYR A 6 8.25 23.17 9.79
N ASN A 7 7.38 23.43 8.80
CA ASN A 7 6.51 22.42 8.20
C ASN A 7 7.25 21.32 7.41
N LYS A 8 8.43 21.61 6.87
CA LYS A 8 9.25 20.62 6.12
C LYS A 8 9.94 19.63 7.05
N ASP A 9 10.14 19.99 8.33
CA ASP A 9 10.79 19.15 9.32
C ASP A 9 9.87 18.01 9.83
N TRP A 10 8.54 18.20 9.81
CA TRP A 10 7.60 17.16 10.22
C TRP A 10 7.51 16.00 9.22
N GLY A 11 7.45 16.31 7.92
CA GLY A 11 7.40 15.28 6.89
C GLY A 11 8.63 14.39 6.89
N SER A 12 9.82 14.98 7.05
CA SER A 12 11.07 14.23 7.14
C SER A 12 11.16 13.38 8.42
N GLN A 13 10.65 13.89 9.55
CA GLN A 13 10.58 13.12 10.79
C GLN A 13 9.63 11.93 10.69
N ILE A 14 8.44 12.09 10.09
CA ILE A 14 7.49 10.97 9.89
C ILE A 14 8.12 9.89 9.02
N VAL A 15 8.72 10.27 7.89
CA VAL A 15 9.42 9.32 7.01
C VAL A 15 10.55 8.61 7.77
N ALA A 16 11.35 9.35 8.56
CA ALA A 16 12.42 8.75 9.35
C ALA A 16 11.88 7.74 10.37
N GLN A 17 10.79 8.05 11.07
CA GLN A 17 10.17 7.13 12.03
C GLN A 17 9.59 5.89 11.34
N ILE A 18 8.97 6.03 10.17
CA ILE A 18 8.52 4.89 9.36
C ILE A 18 9.68 3.94 9.07
N TRP A 19 10.82 4.46 8.58
CA TRP A 19 11.98 3.63 8.26
C TRP A 19 12.65 3.02 9.50
N GLN A 20 12.60 3.70 10.65
CA GLN A 20 13.24 3.22 11.88
C GLN A 20 12.37 2.21 12.65
N GLN A 21 11.05 2.37 12.62
CA GLN A 21 10.13 1.61 13.46
C GLN A 21 9.35 0.53 12.71
N LEU A 22 9.12 0.69 11.41
CA LEU A 22 8.37 -0.30 10.63
C LEU A 22 9.31 -1.28 9.94
N GLN A 23 8.92 -2.55 9.94
CA GLN A 23 9.61 -3.56 9.18
C GLN A 23 9.28 -3.41 7.70
N VAL A 24 10.31 -3.22 6.89
CA VAL A 24 10.18 -3.19 5.43
C VAL A 24 10.39 -4.61 4.91
N ILE A 25 9.34 -5.17 4.32
CA ILE A 25 9.34 -6.52 3.78
C ILE A 25 9.43 -6.42 2.26
N TYR A 26 10.42 -7.09 1.68
CA TYR A 26 10.55 -7.21 0.23
C TYR A 26 9.82 -8.46 -0.24
N VAL A 27 8.86 -8.23 -1.14
CA VAL A 27 8.06 -9.30 -1.73
C VAL A 27 8.55 -9.51 -3.16
N ASN A 28 8.93 -10.74 -3.48
CA ASN A 28 9.38 -11.10 -4.82
C ASN A 28 8.25 -11.76 -5.60
N PHE A 29 8.16 -11.43 -6.89
CA PHE A 29 7.28 -12.06 -7.85
C PHE A 29 7.99 -12.18 -9.20
N THR A 30 7.56 -13.14 -9.99
CA THR A 30 8.13 -13.44 -11.31
C THR A 30 7.50 -12.57 -12.41
N ALA A 31 8.18 -12.48 -13.55
CA ALA A 31 7.63 -11.81 -14.73
C ALA A 31 6.34 -12.49 -15.25
N ASP A 32 6.24 -13.81 -15.10
CA ASP A 32 5.03 -14.57 -15.48
C ASP A 32 3.81 -14.19 -14.63
N GLU A 33 4.01 -14.03 -13.33
CA GLU A 33 2.96 -13.56 -12.41
C GLU A 33 2.51 -12.13 -12.74
N TRP A 34 3.45 -11.27 -13.10
CA TRP A 34 3.13 -9.91 -13.58
C TRP A 34 2.26 -9.97 -14.84
N LEU A 35 2.70 -10.72 -15.85
CA LEU A 35 2.00 -10.84 -17.13
C LEU A 35 0.59 -11.40 -16.95
N LYS A 36 0.38 -12.39 -16.08
CA LYS A 36 -0.96 -12.92 -15.79
C LYS A 36 -1.94 -11.88 -15.26
N ILE A 37 -1.47 -11.02 -14.35
CA ILE A 37 -2.31 -9.94 -13.82
C ILE A 37 -2.54 -8.86 -14.89
N GLU A 38 -1.51 -8.53 -15.67
CA GLU A 38 -1.64 -7.58 -16.77
C GLU A 38 -2.63 -8.05 -17.84
N GLU A 39 -2.55 -9.31 -18.26
CA GLU A 39 -3.45 -9.94 -19.24
C GLU A 39 -4.91 -10.00 -18.74
N SER A 40 -5.14 -10.05 -17.43
CA SER A 40 -6.50 -10.01 -16.88
C SER A 40 -7.22 -8.69 -17.17
N GLY A 41 -6.48 -7.59 -17.40
CA GLY A 41 -7.02 -6.27 -17.67
C GLY A 41 -7.81 -5.63 -16.52
N LEU A 42 -7.83 -6.27 -15.34
CA LEU A 42 -8.62 -5.84 -14.18
C LEU A 42 -7.94 -4.73 -13.37
N ILE A 43 -6.60 -4.67 -13.40
CA ILE A 43 -5.78 -3.70 -12.67
C ILE A 43 -5.00 -2.86 -13.68
N PRO A 44 -4.97 -1.52 -13.56
CA PRO A 44 -4.06 -0.70 -14.34
C PRO A 44 -2.61 -1.13 -14.12
N ARG A 45 -1.79 -1.04 -15.17
CA ARG A 45 -0.41 -1.54 -15.15
C ARG A 45 0.42 -0.93 -14.02
N GLU A 46 0.17 0.33 -13.68
CA GLU A 46 0.82 1.05 -12.57
C GLU A 46 0.54 0.46 -11.19
N ASP A 47 -0.61 -0.18 -11.01
CA ASP A 47 -1.09 -0.70 -9.71
C ASP A 47 -0.83 -2.20 -9.55
N ILE A 48 -0.38 -2.90 -10.61
CA ILE A 48 -0.09 -4.35 -10.57
C ILE A 48 0.95 -4.67 -9.49
N GLY A 49 2.02 -3.87 -9.40
CA GLY A 49 3.06 -4.07 -8.41
C GLY A 49 2.52 -3.95 -6.98
N VAL A 50 1.66 -2.96 -6.73
CA VAL A 50 1.03 -2.74 -5.43
C VAL A 50 0.15 -3.93 -5.03
N TYR A 51 -0.68 -4.42 -5.96
CA TYR A 51 -1.52 -5.59 -5.74
C TYR A 51 -0.70 -6.86 -5.48
N LEU A 52 0.31 -7.14 -6.31
CA LEU A 52 1.17 -8.32 -6.14
C LEU A 52 1.90 -8.28 -4.81
N THR A 53 2.42 -7.12 -4.39
CA THR A 53 3.05 -6.95 -3.08
C THR A 53 2.07 -7.24 -1.94
N ALA A 54 0.83 -6.73 -2.00
CA ALA A 54 -0.17 -6.97 -0.97
C ALA A 54 -0.61 -8.44 -0.91
N SER A 55 -0.88 -9.06 -2.06
CA SER A 55 -1.36 -10.44 -2.17
C SER A 55 -0.27 -11.45 -1.76
N LYS A 56 0.97 -11.28 -2.23
CA LYS A 56 2.09 -12.19 -1.94
C LYS A 56 2.76 -11.93 -0.59
N GLY A 57 2.61 -10.71 -0.05
CA GLY A 57 3.12 -10.36 1.27
C GLY A 57 2.29 -10.91 2.43
N GLU A 58 1.27 -11.73 2.16
CA GLU A 58 0.31 -12.26 3.16
C GLU A 58 -0.26 -11.15 4.06
N THR A 59 -0.49 -9.97 3.45
CA THR A 59 -0.90 -8.80 4.20
C THR A 59 -2.33 -9.00 4.72
N LYS A 60 -2.58 -8.63 5.98
CA LYS A 60 -3.94 -8.71 6.56
C LYS A 60 -4.79 -7.52 6.14
N CYS A 61 -4.15 -6.36 5.96
CA CYS A 61 -4.79 -5.10 5.63
C CYS A 61 -3.91 -4.30 4.68
N PHE A 62 -4.51 -3.82 3.59
CA PHE A 62 -3.94 -2.90 2.63
C PHE A 62 -4.60 -1.53 2.80
N VAL A 63 -3.79 -0.52 3.08
CA VAL A 63 -4.26 0.85 3.34
C VAL A 63 -3.81 1.77 2.21
N SER A 64 -4.76 2.40 1.51
CA SER A 64 -4.43 3.34 0.43
C SER A 64 -5.50 4.43 0.28
N ALA A 65 -5.08 5.65 -0.04
CA ALA A 65 -5.99 6.73 -0.42
C ALA A 65 -6.52 6.56 -1.86
N ASN A 66 -5.78 5.86 -2.71
CA ASN A 66 -6.19 5.49 -4.07
C ASN A 66 -6.42 3.98 -4.13
N TYR A 67 -7.61 3.56 -3.70
CA TYR A 67 -7.93 2.15 -3.42
C TYR A 67 -9.09 1.61 -4.25
N LYS A 68 -9.76 2.44 -5.07
CA LYS A 68 -11.02 2.05 -5.73
C LYS A 68 -10.89 0.79 -6.58
N LEU A 69 -9.82 0.67 -7.36
CA LEU A 69 -9.58 -0.48 -8.24
C LEU A 69 -9.14 -1.72 -7.45
N ILE A 70 -8.21 -1.54 -6.51
CA ILE A 70 -7.73 -2.64 -5.66
C ILE A 70 -8.86 -3.19 -4.78
N ARG A 71 -9.74 -2.32 -4.24
CA ARG A 71 -10.86 -2.72 -3.39
C ARG A 71 -11.85 -3.63 -4.13
N CYS A 72 -12.19 -3.33 -5.38
CA CYS A 72 -13.11 -4.18 -6.16
C CYS A 72 -12.56 -5.61 -6.27
N LEU A 73 -11.27 -5.75 -6.55
CA LEU A 73 -10.64 -7.07 -6.71
C LEU A 73 -10.45 -7.82 -5.40
N VAL A 74 -10.15 -7.07 -4.34
CA VAL A 74 -10.04 -7.60 -2.99
C VAL A 74 -11.40 -8.05 -2.45
N GLN A 75 -12.48 -7.34 -2.77
CA GLN A 75 -13.85 -7.75 -2.38
C GLN A 75 -14.26 -9.06 -3.08
N GLU A 76 -13.87 -9.25 -4.33
CA GLU A 76 -14.14 -10.50 -5.07
C GLU A 76 -13.30 -11.67 -4.56
N LYS A 77 -11.99 -11.47 -4.36
CA LYS A 77 -11.07 -12.56 -3.99
C LYS A 77 -10.94 -12.80 -2.49
N LYS A 78 -11.37 -11.84 -1.65
CA LYS A 78 -11.28 -11.85 -0.17
C LYS A 78 -9.89 -12.18 0.37
N GLU A 79 -8.84 -11.82 -0.36
CA GLU A 79 -7.45 -12.15 -0.01
C GLU A 79 -6.94 -11.34 1.20
N PHE A 80 -7.38 -10.09 1.35
CA PHE A 80 -6.96 -9.19 2.44
C PHE A 80 -8.02 -8.12 2.67
N GLU A 81 -7.92 -7.33 3.75
CA GLU A 81 -8.81 -6.18 3.94
C GLU A 81 -8.26 -4.96 3.18
N CYS A 82 -9.14 -4.15 2.56
CA CYS A 82 -8.73 -2.91 1.89
C CYS A 82 -9.45 -1.71 2.51
N LEU A 83 -8.68 -0.80 3.11
CA LEU A 83 -9.16 0.37 3.85
C LEU A 83 -8.53 1.66 3.33
N THR A 84 -9.25 2.77 3.48
CA THR A 84 -8.65 4.10 3.48
C THR A 84 -7.83 4.34 4.74
N PRO A 85 -6.91 5.33 4.74
CA PRO A 85 -6.25 5.76 5.96
C PRO A 85 -7.22 6.12 7.08
N GLN A 86 -8.34 6.78 6.76
CA GLN A 86 -9.36 7.12 7.76
C GLN A 86 -10.03 5.86 8.31
N GLU A 87 -10.55 4.98 7.44
CA GLU A 87 -11.19 3.72 7.88
C GLU A 87 -10.21 2.83 8.69
N PHE A 88 -8.91 2.88 8.40
CA PHE A 88 -7.90 2.15 9.18
C PHE A 88 -7.77 2.71 10.60
N VAL A 89 -7.70 4.05 10.73
CA VAL A 89 -7.63 4.72 12.04
C VAL A 89 -8.87 4.40 12.86
N ASP A 90 -10.05 4.61 12.28
CA ASP A 90 -11.35 4.40 12.95
C ASP A 90 -11.54 2.94 13.41
N LYS A 91 -10.89 1.98 12.75
CA LYS A 91 -11.03 0.55 13.06
C LYS A 91 -9.99 0.02 14.06
N TYR A 92 -8.76 0.53 14.01
CA TYR A 92 -7.62 -0.07 14.72
C TYR A 92 -6.99 0.83 15.79
N LEU A 93 -7.25 2.13 15.74
CA LEU A 93 -6.59 3.12 16.61
C LEU A 93 -7.57 3.94 17.46
N GLU A 94 -8.85 3.93 17.11
CA GLU A 94 -9.97 4.37 17.97
C GLU A 94 -10.61 3.18 18.70
#